data_AF-H2IUS8-F1
#
_entry.id   AF-H2IUS8-F1
#
_cell.length_a   1.000
_cell.length_b   1.000
_cell.length_c   1.000
_cell.angle_alpha   90.00
_cell.angle_beta   90.00
_cell.angle_gamma   90.00
#
_symmetry.space_group_name_H-M   'P 1'
#
loop_
_entity.id
_entity.type
_entity.pdbx_description
1 polymer ?
#
loop_
_entity_poly.entity_id
_entity_poly.type
_entity_poly.pdbx_seq_one_letter_code
_entity_poly.pdbx_strand_id
1 'polypeptide(L)'
;MKRLMLLGLFPCLVWAGGNVTDWSASWKGVESGEQAWLDKVPELAATADVKQAAALEDALSMALSKNTPGVLGALSAIDAKEWPHMIGTDIVCGIPAELFPTDAMIEDFYQRTRLALLGTDKGATCLWILEATYEEWKAVNARKVK
;
A
#
# COMPACT_ATOMS: atom_id res chain seq x y z
N MET A 1 -35.16 46.65 -40.39
CA MET A 1 -35.94 45.96 -39.33
C MET A 1 -35.03 44.88 -38.74
N LYS A 2 -34.14 45.20 -37.80
CA LYS A 2 -34.27 45.05 -36.34
C LYS A 2 -34.82 43.69 -35.91
N ARG A 3 -33.92 42.79 -35.46
CA ARG A 3 -34.12 41.85 -34.34
C ARG A 3 -32.76 41.45 -33.78
N LEU A 4 -32.34 42.19 -32.74
CA LEU A 4 -31.36 41.72 -31.76
C LEU A 4 -31.97 40.48 -31.07
N MET A 5 -31.23 39.38 -30.99
CA MET A 5 -31.47 38.36 -29.98
C MET A 5 -30.22 38.24 -29.10
N LEU A 6 -30.47 38.40 -27.81
CA LEU A 6 -29.52 38.47 -26.72
C LEU A 6 -28.75 37.15 -26.58
N LEU A 7 -27.43 37.21 -26.70
CA LEU A 7 -26.51 36.19 -26.21
C LEU A 7 -26.55 36.22 -24.67
N GLY A 8 -27.33 35.31 -24.09
CA GLY A 8 -27.31 35.03 -22.66
C GLY A 8 -25.97 34.39 -22.30
N LEU A 9 -25.18 35.11 -21.51
CA LEU A 9 -24.03 34.56 -20.78
C LEU A 9 -24.56 33.55 -19.76
N PHE A 10 -24.57 32.27 -20.13
CA PHE A 10 -24.64 31.17 -19.18
C PHE A 10 -23.29 31.13 -18.43
N PRO A 11 -23.24 31.38 -17.12
CA PRO A 11 -22.04 31.07 -16.38
C PRO A 11 -21.91 29.55 -16.39
N CYS A 12 -20.88 29.05 -17.08
CA CYS A 12 -20.39 27.70 -16.89
C CYS A 12 -20.04 27.55 -15.40
N LEU A 13 -20.99 27.06 -14.60
CA LEU A 13 -20.68 26.39 -13.36
C LEU A 13 -19.90 25.14 -13.76
N VAL A 14 -18.58 25.30 -13.92
CA VAL A 14 -17.64 24.20 -13.96
C VAL A 14 -17.72 23.59 -12.57
N TRP A 15 -18.58 22.59 -12.45
CA TRP A 15 -18.65 21.75 -11.27
C TRP A 15 -17.34 20.98 -11.23
N ALA A 16 -16.34 21.54 -10.55
CA ALA A 16 -15.15 20.83 -10.14
C ALA A 16 -15.58 19.85 -9.04
N GLY A 17 -16.29 18.79 -9.43
CA GLY A 17 -16.41 17.61 -8.59
C GLY A 17 -15.01 17.05 -8.48
N GLY A 18 -14.34 17.32 -7.36
CA GLY A 18 -13.12 16.60 -7.02
C GLY A 18 -13.45 15.12 -7.08
N ASN A 19 -12.75 14.37 -7.92
CA ASN A 19 -12.89 12.91 -7.94
C ASN A 19 -12.55 12.43 -6.53
N VAL A 20 -13.57 12.05 -5.76
CA VAL A 20 -13.38 11.43 -4.45
C VAL A 20 -12.68 10.11 -4.70
N THR A 21 -11.50 9.93 -4.10
CA THR A 21 -10.76 8.68 -4.19
C THR A 21 -11.61 7.52 -3.67
N ASP A 22 -11.87 6.54 -4.52
CA ASP A 22 -12.45 5.26 -4.09
C ASP A 22 -11.35 4.44 -3.41
N TRP A 23 -11.25 4.60 -2.10
CA TRP A 23 -10.23 3.94 -1.28
C TRP A 23 -10.33 2.42 -1.30
N SER A 24 -11.54 1.86 -1.30
CA SER A 24 -11.70 0.40 -1.30
C SER A 24 -11.20 -0.22 -2.60
N ALA A 25 -11.51 0.41 -3.74
CA ALA A 25 -10.98 -0.01 -5.03
C ALA A 25 -9.45 0.18 -5.09
N SER A 26 -8.95 1.29 -4.54
CA SER A 26 -7.52 1.62 -4.55
C SER A 26 -6.69 0.60 -3.76
N TRP A 27 -7.10 0.22 -2.55
CA TRP A 27 -6.39 -0.80 -1.76
C TRP A 27 -6.38 -2.16 -2.46
N LYS A 28 -7.51 -2.59 -3.04
CA LYS A 28 -7.57 -3.85 -3.82
C LYS A 28 -6.65 -3.82 -5.03
N GLY A 29 -6.56 -2.68 -5.71
CA GLY A 29 -5.65 -2.49 -6.82
C GLY A 29 -4.18 -2.57 -6.39
N VAL A 30 -3.81 -1.93 -5.28
CA VAL A 30 -2.46 -2.02 -4.73
C VAL A 30 -2.15 -3.45 -4.28
N GLU A 31 -3.06 -4.08 -3.54
CA GLU A 31 -2.93 -5.46 -3.06
C GLU A 31 -2.74 -6.47 -4.21
N SER A 32 -3.28 -6.21 -5.40
CA SER A 32 -3.09 -7.10 -6.56
C SER A 32 -1.63 -7.15 -7.03
N GLY A 33 -0.82 -6.13 -6.70
CA GLY A 33 0.57 -6.00 -7.13
C GLY A 33 0.72 -5.52 -8.58
N GLU A 34 -0.36 -5.13 -9.24
CA GLU A 34 -0.30 -4.55 -10.59
C GLU A 34 0.48 -3.24 -10.59
N GLN A 35 1.47 -3.13 -11.48
CA GLN A 35 2.37 -1.97 -11.52
C GLN A 35 1.62 -0.64 -11.66
N ALA A 36 0.56 -0.61 -12.48
CA ALA A 36 -0.25 0.60 -12.68
C ALA A 36 -0.94 1.10 -11.41
N TRP A 37 -1.17 0.23 -10.42
CA TRP A 37 -1.67 0.61 -9.10
C TRP A 37 -0.53 1.00 -8.15
N LEU A 38 0.59 0.28 -8.18
CA LEU A 38 1.78 0.62 -7.40
C LEU A 38 2.33 2.01 -7.75
N ASP A 39 2.27 2.40 -9.03
CA ASP A 39 2.70 3.73 -9.49
C ASP A 39 1.86 4.88 -8.92
N LYS A 40 0.64 4.60 -8.45
CA LYS A 40 -0.26 5.59 -7.82
C LYS A 40 -0.03 5.74 -6.32
N VAL A 41 0.75 4.86 -5.70
CA VAL A 41 0.96 4.84 -4.25
C VAL A 41 1.41 6.20 -3.69
N PRO A 42 2.34 6.95 -4.33
CA PRO A 42 2.71 8.28 -3.84
C PRO A 42 1.54 9.28 -3.81
N GLU A 43 0.64 9.24 -4.78
CA GLU A 43 -0.55 10.12 -4.82
C GLU A 43 -1.56 9.74 -3.74
N LEU A 44 -1.76 8.43 -3.53
CA LEU A 44 -2.60 7.92 -2.46
C LEU A 44 -2.02 8.31 -1.09
N ALA A 45 -0.73 8.06 -0.85
CA ALA A 45 -0.03 8.40 0.39
C ALA A 45 -0.11 9.91 0.72
N ALA A 46 -0.12 10.78 -0.30
CA ALA A 46 -0.21 12.23 -0.13
C ALA A 46 -1.53 12.71 0.50
N THR A 47 -2.60 11.95 0.30
CA THR A 47 -3.98 12.35 0.63
C THR A 47 -4.65 11.44 1.64
N ALA A 48 -4.02 10.30 1.95
CA ALA A 48 -4.49 9.34 2.94
C ALA A 48 -4.59 9.97 4.33
N ASP A 49 -5.70 9.74 5.03
CA ASP A 49 -5.75 9.87 6.48
C ASP A 49 -5.05 8.68 7.17
N VAL A 50 -4.99 8.70 8.50
CA VAL A 50 -4.34 7.64 9.31
C VAL A 50 -4.86 6.24 8.98
N LYS A 51 -6.18 6.06 8.82
CA LYS A 51 -6.77 4.74 8.54
C LYS A 51 -6.48 4.32 7.10
N GLN A 52 -6.52 5.28 6.18
CA GLN A 52 -6.26 5.04 4.77
C GLN A 52 -4.79 4.69 4.52
N ALA A 53 -3.88 5.32 5.26
CA ALA A 53 -2.45 5.04 5.21
C ALA A 53 -2.14 3.64 5.74
N ALA A 54 -2.67 3.28 6.92
CA ALA A 54 -2.51 1.93 7.46
C ALA A 54 -3.02 0.84 6.50
N ALA A 55 -4.23 1.02 5.93
CA ALA A 55 -4.77 0.08 4.95
C ALA A 55 -3.98 0.05 3.63
N LEU A 56 -3.33 1.16 3.26
CA LEU A 56 -2.43 1.20 2.10
C LEU A 56 -1.13 0.44 2.38
N GLU A 57 -0.58 0.55 3.60
CA GLU A 57 0.57 -0.25 4.04
C GLU A 57 0.25 -1.74 4.07
N ASP A 58 -0.92 -2.13 4.61
CA ASP A 58 -1.41 -3.51 4.56
C ASP A 58 -1.50 -4.04 3.12
N ALA A 59 -2.06 -3.23 2.20
CA ALA A 59 -2.16 -3.59 0.79
C ALA A 59 -0.78 -3.77 0.16
N LEU A 60 0.20 -2.90 0.48
CA LEU A 60 1.58 -3.03 0.01
C LEU A 60 2.24 -4.30 0.56
N SER A 61 2.03 -4.63 1.84
CA SER A 61 2.52 -5.86 2.46
C SER A 61 2.03 -7.09 1.70
N MET A 62 0.72 -7.11 1.39
CA MET A 62 0.10 -8.20 0.63
C MET A 62 0.54 -8.26 -0.84
N ALA A 63 0.99 -7.15 -1.40
CA ALA A 63 1.54 -7.07 -2.76
C ALA A 63 3.02 -7.47 -2.84
N LEU A 64 3.75 -7.44 -1.72
CA LEU A 64 5.21 -7.58 -1.69
C LEU A 64 5.72 -8.88 -2.34
N SER A 65 5.04 -10.01 -2.09
CA SER A 65 5.40 -11.29 -2.74
C SER A 65 4.86 -11.43 -4.17
N LYS A 66 3.91 -10.60 -4.59
CA LYS A 66 3.27 -10.65 -5.92
C LYS A 66 4.05 -9.84 -6.95
N ASN A 67 4.58 -8.68 -6.55
CA ASN A 67 5.42 -7.81 -7.37
C ASN A 67 6.49 -7.12 -6.52
N THR A 68 7.51 -7.89 -6.11
CA THR A 68 8.57 -7.40 -5.23
C THR A 68 9.31 -6.18 -5.79
N PRO A 69 9.77 -6.15 -7.06
CA PRO A 69 10.47 -4.98 -7.57
C PRO A 69 9.59 -3.72 -7.59
N GLY A 70 8.30 -3.86 -7.93
CA GLY A 70 7.35 -2.76 -7.93
C GLY A 70 7.09 -2.20 -6.55
N VAL A 71 6.84 -3.07 -5.55
CA VAL A 71 6.59 -2.66 -4.17
C VAL A 71 7.83 -2.01 -3.56
N LEU A 72 9.03 -2.59 -3.75
CA LEU A 72 10.28 -1.97 -3.28
C LEU A 72 10.54 -0.60 -3.94
N GLY A 73 10.13 -0.44 -5.20
CA GLY A 73 10.16 0.86 -5.87
C GLY A 73 9.22 1.89 -5.24
N ALA A 74 7.99 1.48 -4.93
CA ALA A 74 7.02 2.32 -4.24
C ALA A 74 7.51 2.71 -2.83
N LEU A 75 8.06 1.76 -2.07
CA LEU A 75 8.64 1.99 -0.75
C LEU A 75 9.80 2.97 -0.78
N SER A 76 10.71 2.87 -1.75
CA SER A 76 11.78 3.86 -1.91
C SER A 76 11.27 5.28 -2.12
N ALA A 77 10.12 5.46 -2.80
CA ALA A 77 9.48 6.76 -2.96
C ALA A 77 8.71 7.22 -1.71
N ILE A 78 8.17 6.27 -0.94
CA ILE A 78 7.57 6.54 0.36
C ILE A 78 8.64 7.02 1.34
N ASP A 79 9.68 6.23 1.56
CA ASP A 79 10.71 6.50 2.57
C ASP A 79 11.55 7.75 2.25
N ALA A 80 11.60 8.17 0.98
CA ALA A 80 12.34 9.37 0.55
C ALA A 80 11.59 10.69 0.80
N LYS A 81 10.32 10.65 1.22
CA LYS A 81 9.48 11.82 1.43
C LYS A 81 8.78 11.74 2.78
N GLU A 82 8.47 12.90 3.34
CA GLU A 82 7.65 12.96 4.56
C GLU A 82 6.17 12.83 4.17
N TRP A 83 5.65 11.61 4.21
CA TRP A 83 4.22 11.34 4.10
C TRP A 83 3.64 11.26 5.52
N PRO A 84 2.71 12.13 5.90
CA PRO A 84 2.40 12.41 7.31
C PRO A 84 1.84 11.21 8.10
N HIS A 85 1.35 10.18 7.40
CA HIS A 85 0.70 9.02 8.00
C HIS A 85 1.27 7.68 7.55
N MET A 86 2.26 7.66 6.65
CA MET A 86 2.94 6.43 6.24
C MET A 86 4.24 6.30 7.03
N ILE A 87 4.50 5.09 7.52
CA ILE A 87 5.76 4.70 8.14
C ILE A 87 6.68 4.07 7.08
N GLY A 88 6.10 3.40 6.08
CA GLY A 88 6.84 2.89 4.92
C GLY A 88 7.46 1.52 5.17
N THR A 89 8.73 1.36 4.80
CA THR A 89 9.42 0.05 4.79
C THR A 89 9.30 -0.72 6.13
N ASP A 90 9.37 -0.02 7.27
CA ASP A 90 9.34 -0.66 8.59
C ASP A 90 8.01 -1.36 8.91
N ILE A 91 6.89 -0.90 8.33
CA ILE A 91 5.59 -1.57 8.47
C ILE A 91 5.37 -2.57 7.35
N VAL A 92 5.60 -2.16 6.10
CA VAL A 92 5.26 -2.96 4.92
C VAL A 92 6.05 -4.27 4.83
N CYS A 93 7.27 -4.28 5.36
CA CYS A 93 8.16 -5.43 5.26
C CYS A 93 8.11 -6.37 6.48
N GLY A 94 7.25 -6.10 7.46
CA GLY A 94 7.00 -6.99 8.59
C GLY A 94 6.00 -8.10 8.29
N ILE A 95 5.85 -9.04 9.23
CA ILE A 95 4.74 -10.01 9.22
C ILE A 95 3.42 -9.29 9.58
N PRO A 96 2.42 -9.24 8.68
CA PRO A 96 1.15 -8.59 8.97
C PRO A 96 0.21 -9.57 9.68
N ALA A 97 0.59 -10.00 10.89
CA ALA A 97 -0.08 -11.08 11.63
C ALA A 97 -1.57 -10.77 11.88
N GLU A 98 -1.94 -9.50 12.04
CA GLU A 98 -3.32 -9.06 12.28
C GLU A 98 -4.24 -9.27 11.07
N LEU A 99 -3.68 -9.39 9.86
CA LEU A 99 -4.45 -9.65 8.64
C LEU A 99 -4.81 -11.13 8.47
N PHE A 100 -4.16 -12.02 9.21
CA PHE A 100 -4.29 -13.46 9.00
C PHE A 100 -5.06 -14.15 10.12
N PRO A 101 -6.12 -14.92 9.81
CA PRO A 101 -6.91 -15.61 10.82
C PRO A 101 -6.23 -16.85 11.40
N THR A 102 -5.14 -17.35 10.78
CA THR A 102 -4.47 -18.58 11.21
C THR A 102 -2.95 -18.48 11.07
N ASP A 103 -2.25 -19.18 11.96
CA ASP A 103 -0.78 -19.32 11.94
C ASP A 103 -0.26 -19.90 10.61
N ALA A 104 -1.02 -20.81 9.97
CA ALA A 104 -0.65 -21.39 8.69
C ALA A 104 -0.61 -20.36 7.55
N MET A 105 -1.51 -19.37 7.57
CA MET A 105 -1.50 -18.28 6.58
C MET A 105 -0.33 -17.32 6.80
N ILE A 106 0.08 -17.11 8.05
CA ILE A 106 1.28 -16.34 8.40
C ILE A 106 2.54 -17.04 7.87
N GLU A 107 2.65 -18.35 8.10
CA GLU A 107 3.76 -19.16 7.58
C GLU A 107 3.85 -19.10 6.05
N ASP A 108 2.72 -19.28 5.39
CA ASP A 108 2.61 -19.26 3.93
C ASP A 108 2.96 -17.88 3.34
N PHE A 109 2.52 -16.79 3.99
CA PHE A 109 2.96 -15.43 3.66
C PHE A 109 4.48 -15.27 3.83
N TYR A 110 5.03 -15.69 4.97
CA TYR A 110 6.46 -15.59 5.26
C TYR A 110 7.30 -16.30 4.20
N GLN A 111 7.00 -17.57 3.89
CA GLN A 111 7.79 -18.37 2.96
C GLN A 111 7.78 -17.77 1.55
N ARG A 112 6.61 -17.36 1.03
CA ARG A 112 6.53 -16.73 -0.29
C ARG A 112 7.26 -15.41 -0.36
N THR A 113 7.04 -14.54 0.64
CA THR A 113 7.62 -13.20 0.65
C THR A 113 9.13 -13.27 0.80
N ARG A 114 9.64 -14.16 1.66
CA ARG A 114 11.07 -14.43 1.82
C ARG A 114 11.72 -14.86 0.51
N LEU A 115 11.14 -15.83 -0.19
CA LEU A 115 11.69 -16.30 -1.48
C LEU A 115 11.69 -15.18 -2.54
N ALA A 116 10.65 -14.36 -2.58
CA ALA A 116 10.56 -13.25 -3.51
C ALA A 116 11.62 -12.16 -3.22
N LEU A 117 11.83 -11.83 -1.95
CA LEU A 117 12.84 -10.86 -1.51
C LEU A 117 14.28 -11.36 -1.75
N LEU A 118 14.54 -12.65 -1.56
CA LEU A 118 15.83 -13.27 -1.91
C LEU A 118 16.14 -13.23 -3.40
N GLY A 119 15.13 -13.02 -4.26
CA GLY A 119 15.29 -12.90 -5.71
C GLY A 119 15.89 -11.57 -6.18
N THR A 120 16.15 -10.61 -5.27
CA THR A 120 16.70 -9.30 -5.63
C THR A 120 17.53 -8.69 -4.51
N ASP A 121 18.69 -8.10 -4.85
CA ASP A 121 19.55 -7.42 -3.88
C ASP A 121 18.88 -6.22 -3.20
N LYS A 122 17.89 -5.60 -3.88
CA LYS A 122 17.10 -4.50 -3.31
C LYS A 122 16.19 -4.94 -2.17
N GLY A 123 15.94 -6.25 -2.04
CA GLY A 123 15.08 -6.81 -1.02
C GLY A 123 15.75 -6.97 0.35
N ALA A 124 17.05 -6.69 0.48
CA ALA A 124 17.82 -7.01 1.69
C ALA A 124 17.24 -6.39 2.97
N THR A 125 16.87 -5.10 2.95
CA THR A 125 16.26 -4.44 4.12
C THR A 125 14.93 -5.07 4.49
N CYS A 126 14.05 -5.29 3.51
CA CYS A 126 12.75 -5.91 3.76
C CYS A 126 12.87 -7.36 4.21
N LEU A 127 13.87 -8.10 3.69
CA LEU A 127 14.14 -9.46 4.11
C LEU A 127 14.56 -9.50 5.59
N TRP A 128 15.43 -8.59 6.00
CA TRP A 128 15.86 -8.49 7.40
C TRP A 128 14.69 -8.19 8.34
N ILE A 129 13.81 -7.25 7.98
CA ILE A 129 12.60 -6.92 8.77
C ILE A 129 11.63 -8.11 8.82
N LEU A 130 11.40 -8.76 7.68
CA LEU A 130 10.51 -9.92 7.58
C LEU A 130 11.00 -11.06 8.48
N GLU A 131 12.29 -11.38 8.41
CA GLU A 131 12.89 -12.44 9.22
C GLU A 131 12.85 -12.10 10.72
N ALA A 132 13.16 -10.86 11.11
CA ALA A 132 13.09 -10.43 12.49
C ALA A 132 11.67 -10.52 13.07
N THR A 133 10.69 -9.94 12.38
CA THR A 133 9.29 -9.92 12.84
C THR A 133 8.66 -11.32 12.85
N TYR A 134 9.07 -12.20 11.94
CA TYR A 134 8.65 -13.61 11.95
C TYR A 134 9.21 -14.38 13.16
N GLU A 135 10.48 -14.18 13.51
CA GLU A 135 11.04 -14.78 14.72
C GLU A 135 10.36 -14.27 16.00
N GLU A 136 10.05 -12.97 16.06
CA GLU A 136 9.29 -12.38 17.17
C GLU A 136 7.90 -12.99 17.28
N TRP A 137 7.17 -13.09 16.16
CA TRP A 137 5.86 -13.71 16.11
C TRP A 137 5.89 -15.17 16.58
N LYS A 138 6.86 -15.97 16.12
CA LYS A 138 7.06 -17.35 16.59
C LYS A 138 7.32 -17.41 18.09
N ALA A 139 8.18 -16.54 18.61
CA ALA A 139 8.50 -16.49 20.03
C ALA A 139 7.27 -16.15 20.89
N VAL A 140 6.42 -15.23 20.42
CA VAL A 140 5.15 -14.88 21.07
C VAL A 140 4.18 -16.07 21.03
N ASN A 141 4.01 -16.71 19.88
CA ASN A 141 3.07 -17.83 19.75
C ASN A 141 3.51 -19.06 20.53
N ALA A 142 4.82 -19.37 20.58
CA ALA A 142 5.35 -20.45 21.41
C ALA A 142 5.06 -20.26 22.92
N ARG A 143 4.92 -19.02 23.39
CA ARG A 143 4.55 -18.72 24.78
C ARG A 143 3.06 -18.92 25.05
N LYS A 144 2.18 -18.79 24.05
CA LYS A 144 0.72 -18.99 24.20
C LYS A 144 0.32 -20.46 24.33
N VAL A 145 1.16 -21.37 23.84
CA VAL A 145 0.92 -22.83 23.87
C VAL A 145 1.34 -23.45 25.21
N LYS A 146 2.10 -22.72 26.03
CA LYS A 146 2.49 -23.14 27.39
C LYS A 146 1.45 -22.71 28.41
#